data_AF-A0A8H6MGP6-F1
#
_entry.id   AF-A0A8H6MGP6-F1
#
_cell.length_a   1.000
_cell.length_b   1.000
_cell.length_c   1.000
_cell.angle_alpha   90.00
_cell.angle_beta   90.00
_cell.angle_gamma   90.00
#
_symmetry.space_group_name_H-M   'P 1'
#
loop_
_entity.id
_entity.type
_entity.pdbx_description
1 polymer ?
#
loop_
_entity_poly.entity_id
_entity_poly.type
_entity_poly.pdbx_seq_one_letter_code
_entity_poly.pdbx_strand_id
1 'polypeptide(L)'
;MSPPFDTDYPADTLEFCPNEGSTDIFVCGTYKLIERPPQPESEEPSPPQPAKRIGQCMVFRVKDAEVPEGEAPFTHTQSLDFPAIPDMKWCHGSALEKPTLGIADSEGSITLCQWDAATSELQRINSVRCADPTTLCLSLDWNNRIKGSSQLGDLVVSLSNGSLCHLQPDSTGGLTVTSEWNAHDYEPWIASWNYHDINVIYSGGDDLKMKAWDTRAGFEMPIFVNKRFDAGVTCIQSHPYDPNQIAVGSYDAKVRIFDPRNLARPTSDLAVGGGVWRVKWHPHPERKTDLLVACMHDGFKITRFSDSGSPTIIKEFTEHESLAYGTDWSYAPSSKKTGGEGNEYPESWVGTCSFYDHRLHVWSG
;
A
#
# COMPACT_ATOMS: atom_id res chain seq x y z
N MET A 1 5.36 26.16 1.11
CA MET A 1 5.18 24.70 0.90
C MET A 1 6.17 24.23 -0.15
N SER A 2 6.66 22.99 -0.05
CA SER A 2 7.58 22.43 -1.05
C SER A 2 6.84 22.15 -2.36
N PRO A 3 7.46 22.39 -3.52
CA PRO A 3 6.86 22.07 -4.81
C PRO A 3 6.64 20.55 -4.97
N PRO A 4 5.63 20.13 -5.75
CA PRO A 4 5.49 18.73 -6.14
C PRO A 4 6.68 18.25 -6.98
N PHE A 5 6.94 16.95 -6.93
CA PHE A 5 7.75 16.26 -7.92
C PHE A 5 6.83 15.64 -8.98
N ASP A 6 7.17 15.81 -10.27
CA ASP A 6 6.47 15.19 -11.40
C ASP A 6 7.04 13.79 -11.65
N THR A 7 6.20 12.76 -11.57
CA THR A 7 6.60 11.36 -11.76
C THR A 7 6.60 10.91 -13.23
N ASP A 8 6.33 11.81 -14.18
CA ASP A 8 6.17 11.62 -15.63
C ASP A 8 4.98 10.73 -16.03
N TYR A 9 4.70 9.70 -15.24
CA TYR A 9 3.59 8.75 -15.35
C TYR A 9 2.68 8.88 -14.13
N PRO A 10 1.39 8.46 -14.22
CA PRO A 10 0.50 8.47 -13.08
C PRO A 10 1.09 7.72 -11.88
N ALA A 11 1.10 8.39 -10.72
CA ALA A 11 1.65 7.82 -9.49
C ALA A 11 0.55 7.07 -8.73
N ASP A 12 0.81 5.80 -8.39
CA ASP A 12 -0.23 4.87 -7.94
C ASP A 12 0.00 4.37 -6.50
N THR A 13 1.25 4.18 -6.11
CA THR A 13 1.62 3.69 -4.78
C THR A 13 2.87 4.36 -4.23
N LEU A 14 2.98 4.43 -2.90
CA LEU A 14 4.10 5.03 -2.18
C LEU A 14 4.37 4.23 -0.90
N GLU A 15 5.64 3.95 -0.60
CA GLU A 15 6.04 3.26 0.62
C GLU A 15 7.36 3.81 1.17
N PHE A 16 7.39 4.17 2.46
CA PHE A 16 8.63 4.44 3.18
C PHE A 16 9.27 3.13 3.64
N CYS A 17 10.60 3.08 3.60
CA CYS A 17 11.34 1.94 4.09
C CYS A 17 11.30 1.91 5.63
N PRO A 18 10.82 0.81 6.24
CA PRO A 18 10.73 0.66 7.69
C PRO A 18 12.03 0.17 8.33
N ASN A 19 13.00 -0.28 7.53
CA ASN A 19 14.22 -0.90 8.03
C ASN A 19 15.16 0.15 8.63
N GLU A 20 15.69 -0.17 9.82
CA GLU A 20 16.67 0.66 10.51
C GLU A 20 17.89 0.92 9.62
N GLY A 21 18.36 2.17 9.58
CA GLY A 21 19.47 2.59 8.71
C GLY A 21 19.07 2.89 7.27
N SER A 22 17.79 2.80 6.90
CA SER A 22 17.29 3.21 5.58
C SER A 22 15.92 3.91 5.66
N THR A 23 15.55 4.45 6.83
CA THR A 23 14.26 5.14 7.05
C THR A 23 14.14 6.48 6.32
N ASP A 24 15.24 6.98 5.76
CA ASP A 24 15.31 8.11 4.84
C ASP A 24 14.86 7.74 3.42
N ILE A 25 14.74 6.45 3.10
CA ILE A 25 14.38 5.97 1.76
C ILE A 25 12.88 5.77 1.64
N PHE A 26 12.32 6.18 0.51
CA PHE A 26 10.97 5.81 0.10
C PHE A 26 10.90 5.57 -1.41
N VAL A 27 9.86 4.86 -1.84
CA VAL A 27 9.63 4.52 -3.24
C VAL A 27 8.26 4.99 -3.70
N CYS A 28 8.15 5.37 -4.97
CA CYS A 28 6.90 5.67 -5.65
C CYS A 28 6.77 4.75 -6.87
N GLY A 29 5.63 4.06 -6.99
CA GLY A 29 5.32 3.18 -8.12
C GLY A 29 4.36 3.89 -9.06
N THR A 30 4.63 3.81 -10.37
CA THR A 30 3.79 4.44 -11.39
C THR A 30 3.03 3.44 -12.24
N TYR A 31 1.92 3.91 -12.81
CA TYR A 31 1.00 3.15 -13.64
C TYR A 31 0.60 3.96 -14.87
N LYS A 32 1.01 3.53 -16.06
CA LYS A 32 0.59 4.14 -17.32
C LYS A 32 -0.01 3.10 -18.26
N LEU A 33 -1.30 3.28 -18.55
CA LEU A 33 -1.97 2.56 -19.63
C LEU A 33 -1.57 3.18 -20.97
N ILE A 34 -0.99 2.39 -21.87
CA ILE A 34 -0.68 2.83 -23.23
C ILE A 34 -1.94 2.74 -24.07
N GLU A 35 -2.48 3.91 -24.44
CA GLU A 35 -3.62 4.00 -25.35
C GLU A 35 -3.28 3.36 -26.70
N ARG A 36 -4.25 2.62 -27.25
CA ARG A 36 -4.09 2.07 -28.59
C ARG A 36 -4.28 3.19 -29.61
N PRO A 37 -3.43 3.27 -30.65
CA PRO A 37 -3.72 4.13 -31.77
C PRO A 37 -5.06 3.73 -32.40
N PRO A 38 -5.88 4.70 -32.87
CA PRO A 38 -7.13 4.38 -33.54
C PRO A 38 -6.86 3.50 -34.77
N GLN A 39 -7.63 2.41 -34.92
CA GLN A 39 -7.53 1.56 -36.10
C GLN A 39 -8.07 2.29 -37.34
N PRO A 40 -7.39 2.22 -38.50
CA PRO A 40 -7.93 2.75 -39.75
C PRO A 40 -9.25 2.03 -40.11
N GLU A 41 -10.26 2.78 -40.55
CA GLU A 41 -11.59 2.24 -40.93
C GLU A 41 -11.55 1.16 -42.04
N SER A 42 -10.42 1.03 -42.74
CA SER A 42 -10.22 0.10 -43.86
C SER A 42 -9.63 -1.26 -43.47
N GLU A 43 -9.26 -1.48 -42.21
CA GLU A 43 -8.68 -2.76 -41.75
C GLU A 43 -9.73 -3.63 -41.05
N GLU A 44 -9.68 -4.95 -41.29
CA GLU A 44 -10.49 -5.88 -40.51
C GLU A 44 -10.11 -5.77 -39.03
N PRO A 45 -11.09 -5.83 -38.10
CA PRO A 45 -10.82 -5.68 -36.67
C PRO A 45 -9.88 -6.78 -36.22
N SER A 46 -8.64 -6.40 -35.92
CA SER A 46 -7.67 -7.32 -35.33
C SER A 46 -8.17 -7.80 -33.95
N PRO A 47 -7.89 -9.05 -33.56
CA PRO A 47 -8.29 -9.55 -32.26
C PRO A 47 -7.80 -8.61 -31.15
N PRO A 48 -8.61 -8.35 -30.11
CA PRO A 48 -8.25 -7.39 -29.08
C PRO A 48 -6.96 -7.84 -28.40
N GLN A 49 -5.87 -7.08 -28.63
CA GLN A 49 -4.63 -7.28 -27.90
C GLN A 49 -4.81 -6.80 -26.46
N PRO A 50 -4.14 -7.43 -25.48
CA PRO A 50 -4.13 -6.94 -24.10
C PRO A 50 -3.63 -5.49 -24.04
N ALA A 51 -4.22 -4.70 -23.14
CA ALA A 51 -3.79 -3.32 -22.99
C ALA A 51 -2.37 -3.29 -22.39
N LYS A 52 -1.44 -2.62 -23.08
CA LYS A 52 -0.06 -2.50 -22.59
C LYS A 52 -0.01 -1.50 -21.44
N ARG A 53 0.60 -1.91 -20.33
CA ARG A 53 0.75 -1.09 -19.13
C ARG A 53 2.22 -1.01 -18.75
N ILE A 54 2.73 0.19 -18.55
CA ILE A 54 4.13 0.43 -18.17
C ILE A 54 4.19 1.23 -16.87
N GLY A 55 5.26 1.07 -16.11
CA GLY A 55 5.47 1.76 -14.86
C GLY A 55 6.94 1.84 -14.49
N GLN A 56 7.21 2.54 -13.41
CA GLN A 56 8.53 2.68 -12.82
C GLN A 56 8.43 2.58 -11.31
N CYS A 57 9.40 1.89 -10.71
CA CYS A 57 9.71 2.05 -9.29
C CYS A 57 10.75 3.16 -9.19
N MET A 58 10.33 4.32 -8.72
CA MET A 58 11.17 5.49 -8.48
C MET A 58 11.62 5.49 -7.03
N VAL A 59 12.92 5.63 -6.78
CA VAL A 59 13.53 5.66 -5.44
C VAL A 59 13.88 7.09 -5.09
N PHE A 60 13.59 7.46 -3.84
CA PHE A 60 13.84 8.78 -3.30
C PHE A 60 14.50 8.68 -1.93
N ARG A 61 15.23 9.73 -1.58
CA ARG A 61 15.85 9.92 -0.25
C ARG A 61 15.38 11.23 0.35
N VAL A 62 14.88 11.21 1.58
CA VAL A 62 14.56 12.40 2.38
C VAL A 62 15.87 13.10 2.79
N LYS A 63 15.90 14.43 2.74
CA LYS A 63 17.07 15.24 3.12
C LYS A 63 17.12 15.39 4.65
N ASP A 64 18.30 15.17 5.26
CA ASP A 64 18.53 15.31 6.70
C ASP A 64 18.62 16.77 7.19
N ALA A 65 18.98 17.69 6.30
CA ALA A 65 19.24 19.09 6.64
C ALA A 65 17.95 19.95 6.61
N GLU A 66 17.99 21.12 7.26
CA GLU A 66 16.95 22.13 7.08
C GLU A 66 16.80 22.47 5.59
N VAL A 67 15.66 22.07 5.04
CA VAL A 67 15.33 22.28 3.63
C VAL A 67 14.97 23.75 3.45
N PRO A 68 15.66 24.49 2.57
CA PRO A 68 15.31 25.87 2.26
C PRO A 68 13.84 26.00 1.86
N GLU A 69 13.24 27.13 2.18
CA GLU A 69 11.86 27.40 1.79
C GLU A 69 11.73 27.37 0.26
N GLY A 70 10.82 26.55 -0.26
CA GLY A 70 10.60 26.36 -1.70
C GLY A 70 11.36 25.19 -2.32
N GLU A 71 12.15 24.43 -1.57
CA GLU A 71 12.74 23.17 -2.04
C GLU A 71 11.95 21.93 -1.59
N ALA A 72 12.01 20.87 -2.39
CA ALA A 72 11.51 19.56 -1.99
C ALA A 72 12.37 18.97 -0.87
N PRO A 73 11.77 18.36 0.18
CA PRO A 73 12.49 17.78 1.31
C PRO A 73 13.11 16.40 0.97
N PHE A 74 13.24 16.08 -0.31
CA PHE A 74 13.76 14.81 -0.80
C PHE A 74 14.48 15.01 -2.13
N THR A 75 15.17 13.95 -2.57
CA THR A 75 15.82 13.85 -3.88
C THR A 75 15.46 12.53 -4.53
N HIS A 76 15.14 12.56 -5.82
CA HIS A 76 15.07 11.36 -6.66
C HIS A 76 16.48 10.80 -6.89
N THR A 77 16.66 9.49 -6.70
CA THR A 77 17.98 8.84 -6.76
C THR A 77 18.06 7.75 -7.83
N GLN A 78 16.96 7.08 -8.16
CA GLN A 78 16.96 5.95 -9.09
C GLN A 78 15.56 5.74 -9.70
N SER A 79 15.50 5.22 -10.93
CA SER A 79 14.28 4.67 -11.52
C SER A 79 14.56 3.29 -12.11
N LEU A 80 13.63 2.38 -11.90
CA LEU A 80 13.65 1.01 -12.43
C LEU A 80 12.37 0.78 -13.23
N ASP A 81 12.49 0.40 -14.51
CA ASP A 81 11.32 0.14 -15.36
C ASP A 81 10.62 -1.19 -15.00
N PHE A 82 9.29 -1.18 -15.01
CA PHE A 82 8.45 -2.35 -14.79
C PHE A 82 7.24 -2.30 -15.73
N PRO A 83 6.46 -3.38 -15.85
CA PRO A 83 5.03 -3.20 -16.11
C PRO A 83 4.43 -2.23 -15.07
N ALA A 84 3.24 -1.69 -15.33
CA ALA A 84 2.60 -0.80 -14.34
C ALA A 84 2.53 -1.45 -12.96
N ILE A 85 2.71 -0.65 -11.90
CA ILE A 85 2.89 -1.10 -10.52
C ILE A 85 1.67 -0.69 -9.68
N PRO A 86 0.71 -1.60 -9.40
CA PRO A 86 -0.43 -1.29 -8.54
C PRO A 86 -0.08 -1.23 -7.05
N ASP A 87 0.93 -2.00 -6.62
CA ASP A 87 1.31 -2.04 -5.21
C ASP A 87 2.77 -2.40 -4.98
N MET A 88 3.30 -1.92 -3.85
CA MET A 88 4.61 -2.24 -3.33
C MET A 88 4.51 -2.34 -1.80
N LYS A 89 5.32 -3.20 -1.19
CA LYS A 89 5.46 -3.29 0.27
C LYS A 89 6.86 -3.69 0.67
N TRP A 90 7.48 -2.91 1.55
CA TRP A 90 8.70 -3.32 2.22
C TRP A 90 8.42 -4.49 3.16
N CYS A 91 9.36 -5.43 3.23
CA CYS A 91 9.37 -6.48 4.24
C CYS A 91 9.91 -5.89 5.55
N HIS A 92 9.12 -5.94 6.63
CA HIS A 92 9.44 -5.31 7.93
C HIS A 92 10.43 -6.13 8.80
N GLY A 93 11.10 -7.14 8.24
CA GLY A 93 12.05 -7.97 8.97
C GLY A 93 13.26 -7.16 9.43
N SER A 94 13.31 -6.83 10.73
CA SER A 94 14.43 -6.08 11.34
C SER A 94 15.77 -6.81 11.34
N ALA A 95 15.80 -8.09 10.95
CA ALA A 95 17.01 -8.91 10.89
C ALA A 95 17.33 -9.40 9.46
N LEU A 96 16.66 -8.87 8.43
CA LEU A 96 17.07 -9.11 7.04
C LEU A 96 18.43 -8.45 6.79
N GLU A 97 19.30 -9.11 6.02
CA GLU A 97 20.61 -8.56 5.65
C GLU A 97 20.49 -7.23 4.88
N LYS A 98 19.49 -7.15 4.00
CA LYS A 98 19.16 -5.94 3.23
C LYS A 98 17.66 -5.67 3.26
N PRO A 99 17.23 -4.40 3.36
CA PRO A 99 15.82 -4.03 3.19
C PRO A 99 15.30 -4.59 1.87
N THR A 100 14.19 -5.35 1.93
CA THR A 100 13.63 -6.03 0.77
C THR A 100 12.24 -5.47 0.45
N LEU A 101 12.04 -5.05 -0.79
CA LEU A 101 10.79 -4.53 -1.33
C LEU A 101 10.14 -5.59 -2.22
N GLY A 102 8.88 -5.93 -1.96
CA GLY A 102 8.03 -6.65 -2.91
C GLY A 102 7.29 -5.67 -3.81
N ILE A 103 7.32 -5.91 -5.12
CA ILE A 103 6.64 -5.09 -6.14
C ILE A 103 5.64 -5.97 -6.88
N ALA A 104 4.36 -5.62 -6.81
CA ALA A 104 3.31 -6.22 -7.62
C ALA A 104 3.21 -5.50 -8.96
N ASP A 105 3.14 -6.26 -10.05
CA ASP A 105 3.04 -5.70 -11.39
C ASP A 105 1.77 -6.11 -12.14
N SER A 106 1.51 -5.37 -13.22
CA SER A 106 0.35 -5.54 -14.08
C SER A 106 0.43 -6.70 -15.07
N GLU A 107 1.48 -7.53 -15.00
CA GLU A 107 1.69 -8.74 -15.82
C GLU A 107 1.78 -10.01 -14.94
N GLY A 108 1.08 -9.98 -13.81
CA GLY A 108 0.84 -11.16 -12.97
C GLY A 108 2.06 -11.63 -12.21
N SER A 109 3.05 -10.77 -11.96
CA SER A 109 4.29 -11.15 -11.26
C SER A 109 4.53 -10.30 -10.01
N ILE A 110 5.23 -10.90 -9.04
CA ILE A 110 5.83 -10.20 -7.90
C ILE A 110 7.34 -10.19 -8.12
N THR A 111 7.96 -9.02 -8.09
CA THR A 111 9.42 -8.89 -8.14
C THR A 111 9.95 -8.46 -6.78
N LEU A 112 10.96 -9.16 -6.25
CA LEU A 112 11.69 -8.70 -5.07
C LEU A 112 12.88 -7.85 -5.48
N CYS A 113 13.02 -6.73 -4.79
CA CYS A 113 14.16 -5.83 -4.89
C CYS A 113 14.82 -5.67 -3.53
N GLN A 114 16.14 -5.51 -3.47
CA GLN A 114 16.87 -5.25 -2.24
C GLN A 114 17.61 -3.92 -2.31
N TRP A 115 17.54 -3.16 -1.22
CA TRP A 115 18.28 -1.92 -1.07
C TRP A 115 19.69 -2.20 -0.58
N ASP A 116 20.68 -1.75 -1.33
CA ASP A 116 22.09 -1.79 -0.93
C ASP A 116 22.51 -0.42 -0.42
N ALA A 117 22.69 -0.30 0.90
CA ALA A 117 23.12 0.95 1.52
C ALA A 117 24.54 1.38 1.11
N ALA A 118 25.41 0.44 0.72
CA ALA A 118 26.78 0.76 0.34
C ALA A 118 26.84 1.40 -1.05
N THR A 119 26.01 0.94 -2.00
CA THR A 119 25.91 1.55 -3.34
C THR A 119 24.82 2.62 -3.43
N SER A 120 23.92 2.69 -2.44
CA SER A 120 22.69 3.50 -2.49
C SER A 120 21.82 3.18 -3.71
N GLU A 121 21.65 1.89 -4.00
CA GLU A 121 20.85 1.40 -5.13
C GLU A 121 19.87 0.32 -4.69
N LEU A 122 18.70 0.33 -5.31
CA LEU A 122 17.72 -0.73 -5.26
C LEU A 122 17.96 -1.71 -6.42
N GLN A 123 18.19 -2.99 -6.11
CA GLN A 123 18.56 -4.02 -7.09
C GLN A 123 17.49 -5.10 -7.17
N ARG A 124 17.11 -5.52 -8.39
CA ARG A 124 16.19 -6.64 -8.60
C ARG A 124 16.88 -7.95 -8.26
N ILE A 125 16.22 -8.79 -7.47
CA ILE A 125 16.75 -10.07 -7.00
C ILE A 125 16.12 -11.23 -7.78
N ASN A 126 14.82 -11.40 -7.63
CA ASN A 126 14.06 -12.46 -8.28
C ASN A 126 12.65 -11.99 -8.62
N SER A 127 11.98 -12.73 -9.49
CA SER A 127 10.59 -12.50 -9.86
C SER A 127 9.83 -13.82 -9.83
N VAL A 128 8.61 -13.76 -9.32
CA VAL A 128 7.73 -14.91 -9.15
C VAL A 128 6.44 -14.64 -9.90
N ARG A 129 6.10 -15.55 -10.81
CA ARG A 129 4.85 -15.48 -11.56
C ARG A 129 3.71 -15.99 -10.69
N CYS A 130 2.75 -15.11 -10.41
CA CYS A 130 1.55 -15.43 -9.62
C CYS A 130 0.35 -15.77 -10.51
N ALA A 131 0.28 -15.20 -11.72
CA ALA A 131 -0.78 -15.42 -12.67
C ALA A 131 -0.29 -15.28 -14.12
N ASP A 132 -1.19 -15.47 -15.09
CA ASP A 132 -0.88 -15.18 -16.49
C ASP A 132 -0.68 -13.66 -16.72
N PRO A 133 0.04 -13.24 -17.79
CA PRO A 133 0.35 -11.82 -18.03
C PRO A 133 -0.84 -10.89 -18.26
N THR A 134 -2.07 -11.41 -18.41
CA THR A 134 -3.26 -10.57 -18.56
C THR A 134 -3.93 -10.26 -17.22
N THR A 135 -3.55 -10.99 -16.16
CA THR A 135 -4.02 -10.81 -14.79
C THR A 135 -3.05 -9.90 -14.02
N LEU A 136 -3.55 -8.84 -13.40
CA LEU A 136 -2.74 -7.92 -12.61
C LEU A 136 -2.57 -8.45 -11.18
N CYS A 137 -1.39 -8.30 -10.61
CA CYS A 137 -1.21 -8.32 -9.16
C CYS A 137 -1.64 -6.96 -8.60
N LEU A 138 -2.77 -6.90 -7.89
CA LEU A 138 -3.40 -5.66 -7.44
C LEU A 138 -2.86 -5.17 -6.09
N SER A 139 -2.55 -6.08 -5.16
CA SER A 139 -1.98 -5.76 -3.86
C SER A 139 -1.08 -6.88 -3.35
N LEU A 140 -0.19 -6.56 -2.41
CA LEU A 140 0.55 -7.55 -1.64
C LEU A 140 0.67 -7.16 -0.16
N ASP A 141 0.89 -8.14 0.71
CA ASP A 141 1.22 -7.90 2.12
C ASP A 141 2.06 -9.03 2.72
N TRP A 142 2.94 -8.66 3.66
CA TRP A 142 3.87 -9.56 4.34
C TRP A 142 3.34 -10.00 5.70
N ASN A 143 3.47 -11.28 6.03
CA ASN A 143 3.03 -11.80 7.33
C ASN A 143 3.97 -11.46 8.50
N ASN A 144 5.12 -10.86 8.24
CA ASN A 144 6.15 -10.58 9.24
C ASN A 144 6.22 -9.11 9.66
N ARG A 145 5.09 -8.39 9.62
CA ARG A 145 5.08 -6.94 9.84
C ARG A 145 5.52 -6.46 11.23
N ILE A 146 5.22 -7.26 12.26
CA ILE A 146 5.55 -6.94 13.66
C ILE A 146 6.56 -7.91 14.29
N LYS A 147 6.69 -9.12 13.74
CA LYS A 147 7.62 -10.13 14.25
C LYS A 147 8.91 -10.05 13.45
N GLY A 148 9.99 -9.62 14.11
CA GLY A 148 11.33 -9.63 13.51
C GLY A 148 11.69 -11.04 13.02
N SER A 149 12.17 -11.11 11.79
CA SER A 149 12.66 -12.33 11.15
C SER A 149 13.92 -12.00 10.37
N SER A 150 14.89 -12.92 10.38
CA SER A 150 16.06 -12.88 9.50
C SER A 150 15.79 -13.49 8.12
N GLN A 151 14.58 -13.99 7.92
CA GLN A 151 14.11 -14.58 6.66
C GLN A 151 12.92 -13.78 6.13
N LEU A 152 12.69 -13.90 4.82
CA LEU A 152 11.47 -13.39 4.20
C LEU A 152 10.24 -13.99 4.89
N GLY A 153 9.19 -13.18 5.02
CA GLY A 153 7.89 -13.66 5.46
C GLY A 153 7.12 -14.28 4.29
N ASP A 154 5.97 -14.85 4.59
CA ASP A 154 5.01 -15.24 3.57
C ASP A 154 4.37 -13.98 2.97
N LEU A 155 4.04 -14.04 1.69
CA LEU A 155 3.28 -13.01 0.99
C LEU A 155 1.88 -13.51 0.68
N VAL A 156 0.90 -12.63 0.84
CA VAL A 156 -0.38 -12.77 0.16
C VAL A 156 -0.46 -11.75 -0.96
N VAL A 157 -1.00 -12.15 -2.09
CA VAL A 157 -1.16 -11.31 -3.29
C VAL A 157 -2.61 -11.37 -3.76
N SER A 158 -3.19 -10.23 -4.12
CA SER A 158 -4.50 -10.21 -4.77
C SER A 158 -4.38 -10.07 -6.28
N LEU A 159 -5.24 -10.78 -7.02
CA LEU A 159 -5.19 -10.87 -8.47
C LEU A 159 -6.47 -10.34 -9.11
N SER A 160 -6.36 -9.62 -10.23
CA SER A 160 -7.51 -9.01 -10.91
C SER A 160 -8.52 -10.00 -11.50
N ASN A 161 -8.25 -11.30 -11.44
CA ASN A 161 -9.16 -12.35 -11.92
C ASN A 161 -10.11 -12.88 -10.83
N GLY A 162 -10.15 -12.26 -9.65
CA GLY A 162 -10.96 -12.72 -8.51
C GLY A 162 -10.17 -13.55 -7.48
N SER A 163 -8.95 -13.98 -7.80
CA SER A 163 -8.18 -14.90 -6.98
C SER A 163 -7.22 -14.21 -6.01
N LEU A 164 -6.75 -14.97 -5.02
CA LEU A 164 -5.59 -14.62 -4.20
C LEU A 164 -4.52 -15.71 -4.35
N CYS A 165 -3.26 -15.32 -4.15
CA CYS A 165 -2.13 -16.23 -4.08
C CYS A 165 -1.40 -16.11 -2.74
N HIS A 166 -0.98 -17.25 -2.19
CA HIS A 166 -0.12 -17.34 -1.01
C HIS A 166 1.26 -17.83 -1.45
N LEU A 167 2.27 -17.00 -1.22
CA LEU A 167 3.65 -17.26 -1.54
C LEU A 167 4.45 -17.49 -0.26
N GLN A 168 5.35 -18.47 -0.29
CA GLN A 168 6.23 -18.79 0.83
C GLN A 168 7.70 -18.74 0.41
N PRO A 169 8.62 -18.43 1.34
CA PRO A 169 10.05 -18.51 1.10
C PRO A 169 10.48 -19.90 0.62
N ASP A 170 11.30 -19.95 -0.42
CA ASP A 170 11.89 -21.19 -0.91
C ASP A 170 13.31 -21.42 -0.36
N SER A 171 13.87 -22.59 -0.64
CA SER A 171 15.22 -22.96 -0.19
C SER A 171 16.36 -22.16 -0.83
N THR A 172 16.08 -21.36 -1.86
CA THR A 172 17.05 -20.52 -2.58
C THR A 172 17.06 -19.07 -2.09
N GLY A 173 16.23 -18.74 -1.09
CA GLY A 173 16.05 -17.37 -0.61
C GLY A 173 15.08 -16.55 -1.45
N GLY A 174 14.36 -17.20 -2.37
CA GLY A 174 13.29 -16.60 -3.17
C GLY A 174 11.91 -16.83 -2.56
N LEU A 175 10.88 -16.71 -3.40
CA LEU A 175 9.48 -17.00 -3.04
C LEU A 175 8.91 -17.95 -4.09
N THR A 176 7.95 -18.79 -3.67
CA THR A 176 7.21 -19.68 -4.55
C THR A 176 5.72 -19.60 -4.24
N VAL A 177 4.87 -19.70 -5.27
CA VAL A 177 3.42 -19.80 -5.08
C VAL A 177 3.10 -21.19 -4.52
N THR A 178 2.47 -21.22 -3.36
CA THR A 178 2.11 -22.46 -2.66
C THR A 178 0.62 -22.75 -2.71
N SER A 179 -0.20 -21.72 -2.89
CA SER A 179 -1.64 -21.83 -3.05
C SER A 179 -2.18 -20.67 -3.88
N GLU A 180 -3.19 -20.96 -4.70
CA GLU A 180 -4.01 -20.01 -5.43
C GLU A 180 -5.46 -20.43 -5.25
N TRP A 181 -6.35 -19.48 -4.97
CA TRP A 181 -7.77 -19.78 -4.81
C TRP A 181 -8.64 -18.62 -5.25
N ASN A 182 -9.83 -18.95 -5.78
CA ASN A 182 -10.84 -17.97 -6.14
C ASN A 182 -11.43 -17.35 -4.87
N ALA A 183 -11.07 -16.11 -4.56
CA ALA A 183 -11.44 -15.47 -3.33
C ALA A 183 -12.69 -14.60 -3.48
N HIS A 184 -12.88 -13.93 -4.62
CA HIS A 184 -13.97 -12.99 -4.88
C HIS A 184 -14.54 -13.20 -6.30
N ASP A 185 -15.79 -12.79 -6.51
CA ASP A 185 -16.46 -12.90 -7.81
C ASP A 185 -16.08 -11.74 -8.77
N TYR A 186 -15.39 -10.74 -8.24
CA TYR A 186 -14.89 -9.52 -8.87
C TYR A 186 -13.49 -9.23 -8.32
N GLU A 187 -12.82 -8.20 -8.84
CA GLU A 187 -11.48 -7.77 -8.45
C GLU A 187 -11.33 -7.61 -6.92
N PRO A 188 -10.47 -8.43 -6.27
CA PRO A 188 -10.03 -8.19 -4.91
C PRO A 188 -8.95 -7.11 -4.90
N TRP A 189 -9.33 -5.88 -4.54
CA TRP A 189 -8.40 -4.74 -4.44
C TRP A 189 -7.36 -4.92 -3.34
N ILE A 190 -7.66 -5.72 -2.31
CA ILE A 190 -6.75 -5.90 -1.18
C ILE A 190 -6.70 -7.34 -0.70
N ALA A 191 -5.48 -7.81 -0.41
CA ALA A 191 -5.19 -8.90 0.50
C ALA A 191 -4.20 -8.42 1.56
N SER A 192 -4.46 -8.75 2.83
CA SER A 192 -3.61 -8.33 3.96
C SER A 192 -3.54 -9.41 5.02
N TRP A 193 -2.42 -9.49 5.74
CA TRP A 193 -2.28 -10.38 6.87
C TRP A 193 -2.83 -9.75 8.15
N ASN A 194 -3.33 -10.61 9.05
CA ASN A 194 -3.43 -10.25 10.44
C ASN A 194 -2.01 -10.25 11.06
N TYR A 195 -1.52 -9.06 11.42
CA TYR A 195 -0.16 -8.93 11.95
C TYR A 195 0.04 -9.67 13.28
N HIS A 196 -1.04 -9.85 14.06
CA HIS A 196 -1.00 -10.48 15.39
C HIS A 196 -1.34 -11.97 15.35
N ASP A 197 -2.02 -12.45 14.31
CA ASP A 197 -2.21 -13.88 14.00
C ASP A 197 -1.85 -14.16 12.54
N ILE A 198 -0.59 -14.54 12.31
CA ILE A 198 0.00 -14.78 10.99
C ILE A 198 -0.56 -16.03 10.26
N ASN A 199 -1.62 -16.65 10.78
CA ASN A 199 -2.38 -17.69 10.06
C ASN A 199 -3.62 -17.11 9.38
N VAL A 200 -3.97 -15.85 9.65
CA VAL A 200 -5.20 -15.24 9.16
C VAL A 200 -4.89 -14.21 8.08
N ILE A 201 -5.55 -14.36 6.94
CA ILE A 201 -5.54 -13.44 5.81
C ILE A 201 -6.90 -12.77 5.70
N TYR A 202 -6.92 -11.47 5.45
CA TYR A 202 -8.09 -10.70 5.06
C TYR A 202 -8.06 -10.37 3.59
N SER A 203 -9.24 -10.27 2.98
CA SER A 203 -9.39 -9.78 1.62
C SER A 203 -10.64 -8.92 1.44
N GLY A 204 -10.59 -8.01 0.48
CA GLY A 204 -11.68 -7.12 0.10
C GLY A 204 -11.70 -6.89 -1.40
N GLY A 205 -12.89 -6.70 -1.96
CA GLY A 205 -13.05 -6.46 -3.41
C GLY A 205 -14.34 -5.75 -3.80
N ASP A 206 -14.53 -5.61 -5.11
CA ASP A 206 -15.68 -4.94 -5.73
C ASP A 206 -17.00 -5.68 -5.57
N ASP A 207 -16.97 -6.92 -5.09
CA ASP A 207 -18.15 -7.71 -4.77
C ASP A 207 -18.84 -7.29 -3.46
N LEU A 208 -18.41 -6.17 -2.85
CA LEU A 208 -18.92 -5.58 -1.60
C LEU A 208 -18.65 -6.45 -0.36
N LYS A 209 -17.68 -7.38 -0.44
CA LYS A 209 -17.38 -8.32 0.64
C LYS A 209 -16.00 -8.06 1.22
N MET A 210 -15.92 -8.25 2.54
CA MET A 210 -14.66 -8.52 3.24
C MET A 210 -14.67 -9.99 3.67
N LYS A 211 -13.60 -10.73 3.39
CA LYS A 211 -13.46 -12.13 3.75
C LYS A 211 -12.25 -12.34 4.66
N ALA A 212 -12.29 -13.39 5.47
CA ALA A 212 -11.13 -13.85 6.23
C ALA A 212 -10.87 -15.33 5.91
N TRP A 213 -9.61 -15.70 5.87
CA TRP A 213 -9.10 -17.02 5.49
C TRP A 213 -8.09 -17.49 6.53
N ASP A 214 -8.10 -18.78 6.87
CA ASP A 214 -7.12 -19.38 7.80
C ASP A 214 -6.25 -20.38 7.04
N THR A 215 -4.96 -20.12 6.96
CA THR A 215 -4.01 -20.95 6.21
C THR A 215 -3.96 -22.40 6.70
N ARG A 216 -4.34 -22.66 7.95
CA ARG A 216 -4.37 -24.00 8.56
C ARG A 216 -5.61 -24.79 8.17
N ALA A 217 -6.69 -24.10 7.78
CA ALA A 217 -7.94 -24.70 7.33
C ALA A 217 -7.98 -24.93 5.81
N GLY A 218 -6.97 -24.47 5.08
CA GLY A 218 -6.97 -24.40 3.62
C GLY A 218 -7.82 -23.24 3.10
N PHE A 219 -7.93 -23.15 1.77
CA PHE A 219 -8.54 -21.99 1.10
C PHE A 219 -9.81 -22.32 0.31
N GLU A 220 -10.40 -23.50 0.54
CA GLU A 220 -11.65 -23.90 -0.14
C GLU A 220 -12.81 -22.97 0.21
N MET A 221 -12.88 -22.51 1.47
CA MET A 221 -13.92 -21.61 1.97
C MET A 221 -13.34 -20.60 2.95
N PRO A 222 -13.85 -19.35 2.96
CA PRO A 222 -13.43 -18.36 3.96
C PRO A 222 -13.97 -18.74 5.35
N ILE A 223 -13.17 -18.48 6.39
CA ILE A 223 -13.61 -18.64 7.80
C ILE A 223 -14.61 -17.55 8.21
N PHE A 224 -14.70 -16.45 7.45
CA PHE A 224 -15.66 -15.39 7.69
C PHE A 224 -15.96 -14.58 6.42
N VAL A 225 -17.20 -14.08 6.30
CA VAL A 225 -17.63 -13.17 5.23
C VAL A 225 -18.49 -12.04 5.80
N ASN A 226 -18.03 -10.80 5.66
CA ASN A 226 -18.85 -9.61 5.87
C ASN A 226 -19.41 -9.12 4.53
N LYS A 227 -20.71 -8.80 4.50
CA LYS A 227 -21.43 -8.27 3.33
C LYS A 227 -22.13 -6.94 3.64
N ARG A 228 -21.66 -6.20 4.64
CA ARG A 228 -22.27 -4.95 5.15
C ARG A 228 -21.47 -3.71 4.70
N PHE A 229 -21.07 -3.69 3.44
CA PHE A 229 -20.45 -2.55 2.79
C PHE A 229 -21.37 -2.06 1.68
N ASP A 230 -21.42 -0.74 1.48
CA ASP A 230 -22.28 -0.13 0.46
C ASP A 230 -21.55 0.05 -0.89
N ALA A 231 -20.23 -0.17 -0.91
CA ALA A 231 -19.38 -0.19 -2.10
C ALA A 231 -18.16 -1.13 -1.89
N GLY A 232 -17.32 -1.30 -2.91
CA GLY A 232 -16.17 -2.23 -2.88
C GLY A 232 -15.21 -1.94 -1.72
N VAL A 233 -14.62 -2.99 -1.16
CA VAL A 233 -13.61 -2.89 -0.10
C VAL A 233 -12.23 -2.80 -0.74
N THR A 234 -11.54 -1.68 -0.54
CA THR A 234 -10.35 -1.29 -1.31
C THR A 234 -9.06 -1.43 -0.52
N CYS A 235 -9.11 -1.31 0.81
CA CYS A 235 -7.94 -1.44 1.66
C CYS A 235 -8.30 -1.98 3.04
N ILE A 236 -7.40 -2.78 3.59
CA ILE A 236 -7.47 -3.37 4.93
C ILE A 236 -6.07 -3.27 5.51
N GLN A 237 -5.94 -2.81 6.76
CA GLN A 237 -4.66 -2.82 7.44
C GLN A 237 -4.83 -3.17 8.91
N SER A 238 -4.11 -4.20 9.35
CA SER A 238 -4.01 -4.56 10.76
C SER A 238 -3.29 -3.47 11.55
N HIS A 239 -3.74 -3.18 12.77
CA HIS A 239 -3.09 -2.18 13.59
C HIS A 239 -1.74 -2.71 14.11
N PRO A 240 -0.62 -1.99 13.94
CA PRO A 240 0.72 -2.51 14.28
C PRO A 240 0.92 -2.76 15.78
N TYR A 241 0.16 -2.10 16.65
CA TYR A 241 0.34 -2.15 18.11
C TYR A 241 -0.82 -2.73 18.90
N ASP A 242 -1.98 -2.98 18.27
CA ASP A 242 -3.21 -3.36 18.96
C ASP A 242 -3.82 -4.56 18.22
N PRO A 243 -3.81 -5.77 18.79
CA PRO A 243 -4.35 -6.95 18.14
C PRO A 243 -5.87 -6.90 17.95
N ASN A 244 -6.56 -5.94 18.56
CA ASN A 244 -8.01 -5.82 18.53
C ASN A 244 -8.51 -4.81 17.50
N GLN A 245 -7.65 -4.32 16.60
CA GLN A 245 -8.02 -3.31 15.61
C GLN A 245 -7.49 -3.64 14.22
N ILE A 246 -8.40 -3.58 13.25
CA ILE A 246 -8.07 -3.49 11.82
C ILE A 246 -8.82 -2.29 11.24
N ALA A 247 -8.17 -1.52 10.37
CA ALA A 247 -8.81 -0.46 9.60
C ALA A 247 -9.25 -1.02 8.24
N VAL A 248 -10.45 -0.67 7.81
CA VAL A 248 -11.04 -1.09 6.53
C VAL A 248 -11.58 0.15 5.82
N GLY A 249 -11.13 0.37 4.59
CA GLY A 249 -11.61 1.42 3.69
C GLY A 249 -12.47 0.84 2.57
N SER A 250 -13.44 1.63 2.11
CA SER A 250 -14.32 1.28 1.01
C SER A 250 -14.58 2.48 0.10
N TYR A 251 -14.97 2.20 -1.13
CA TYR A 251 -15.48 3.20 -2.07
C TYR A 251 -16.71 3.98 -1.55
N ASP A 252 -17.36 3.52 -0.49
CA ASP A 252 -18.52 4.20 0.14
C ASP A 252 -18.13 5.41 1.00
N ALA A 253 -16.89 5.88 0.85
CA ALA A 253 -16.30 7.03 1.52
C ALA A 253 -16.24 6.94 3.04
N LYS A 254 -16.19 5.70 3.58
CA LYS A 254 -16.02 5.46 5.01
C LYS A 254 -14.80 4.60 5.32
N VAL A 255 -14.09 5.00 6.38
CA VAL A 255 -13.16 4.14 7.09
C VAL A 255 -13.87 3.52 8.28
N ARG A 256 -13.66 2.23 8.50
CA ARG A 256 -14.27 1.45 9.58
C ARG A 256 -13.19 0.72 10.37
N ILE A 257 -13.29 0.75 11.69
CA ILE A 257 -12.45 -0.05 12.57
C ILE A 257 -13.22 -1.30 12.98
N PHE A 258 -12.59 -2.47 12.88
CA PHE A 258 -13.15 -3.73 13.34
C PHE A 258 -12.25 -4.38 14.38
N ASP A 259 -12.88 -5.13 15.28
CA ASP A 259 -12.19 -6.09 16.13
C ASP A 259 -12.08 -7.42 15.40
N PRO A 260 -10.88 -7.98 15.17
CA PRO A 260 -10.68 -9.31 14.58
C PRO A 260 -11.49 -10.44 15.21
N ARG A 261 -11.84 -10.31 16.49
CA ARG A 261 -12.65 -11.30 17.24
C ARG A 261 -14.14 -11.19 16.90
N ASN A 262 -14.58 -10.07 16.31
CA ASN A 262 -15.95 -9.84 15.87
C ASN A 262 -16.00 -8.94 14.63
N LEU A 263 -15.76 -9.55 13.46
CA LEU A 263 -15.75 -8.86 12.17
C LEU A 263 -17.15 -8.55 11.61
N ALA A 264 -18.22 -8.85 12.35
CA ALA A 264 -19.60 -8.68 11.85
C ALA A 264 -20.08 -7.23 11.86
N ARG A 265 -19.53 -6.38 12.73
CA ARG A 265 -19.87 -4.96 12.85
C ARG A 265 -18.62 -4.15 13.22
N PRO A 266 -18.45 -2.95 12.68
CA PRO A 266 -17.35 -2.09 13.08
C PRO A 266 -17.54 -1.62 14.53
N THR A 267 -16.43 -1.41 15.23
CA THR A 267 -16.39 -0.76 16.55
C THR A 267 -16.54 0.75 16.43
N SER A 268 -16.09 1.32 15.31
CA SER A 268 -16.28 2.72 14.94
C SER A 268 -16.19 2.92 13.42
N ASP A 269 -16.77 4.00 12.92
CA ASP A 269 -16.65 4.41 11.52
C ASP A 269 -16.57 5.93 11.38
N LEU A 270 -15.97 6.38 10.28
CA LEU A 270 -15.77 7.80 9.96
C LEU A 270 -15.98 8.01 8.46
N ALA A 271 -16.86 8.94 8.11
CA ALA A 271 -16.98 9.43 6.73
C ALA A 271 -15.81 10.37 6.42
N VAL A 272 -15.15 10.14 5.28
CA VAL A 272 -13.93 10.86 4.87
C VAL A 272 -14.07 11.57 3.51
N GLY A 273 -15.32 11.76 3.05
CA GLY A 273 -15.69 12.62 1.91
C GLY A 273 -15.47 12.02 0.52
N GLY A 274 -14.47 11.16 0.34
CA GLY A 274 -14.20 10.45 -0.93
C GLY A 274 -13.97 8.95 -0.73
N GLY A 275 -14.10 8.17 -1.82
CA GLY A 275 -13.81 6.74 -1.80
C GLY A 275 -12.40 6.47 -1.23
N VAL A 276 -12.32 5.60 -0.23
CA VAL A 276 -11.05 5.31 0.44
C VAL A 276 -10.25 4.40 -0.47
N TRP A 277 -8.99 4.72 -0.76
CA TRP A 277 -8.11 3.86 -1.57
C TRP A 277 -7.02 3.18 -0.74
N ARG A 278 -6.45 3.92 0.22
CA ARG A 278 -5.37 3.43 1.09
C ARG A 278 -5.58 3.92 2.51
N VAL A 279 -5.23 3.07 3.47
CA VAL A 279 -5.12 3.42 4.89
C VAL A 279 -3.78 2.98 5.45
N LYS A 280 -3.16 3.82 6.29
CA LYS A 280 -1.89 3.55 6.96
C LYS A 280 -1.94 4.03 8.41
N TRP A 281 -1.92 3.08 9.36
CA TRP A 281 -1.70 3.36 10.78
C TRP A 281 -0.35 4.00 10.98
N HIS A 282 -0.29 4.97 11.89
CA HIS A 282 0.95 5.65 12.20
C HIS A 282 1.99 4.64 12.75
N PRO A 283 3.24 4.69 12.28
CA PRO A 283 4.26 3.72 12.65
C PRO A 283 4.85 3.97 14.03
N HIS A 284 4.62 5.11 14.69
CA HIS A 284 5.10 5.40 16.04
C HIS A 284 4.04 5.09 17.12
N PRO A 285 4.40 4.43 18.24
CA PRO A 285 3.44 3.99 19.27
C PRO A 285 2.70 5.13 19.99
N GLU A 286 3.32 6.30 20.12
CA GLU A 286 2.68 7.47 20.75
C GLU A 286 1.55 8.06 19.89
N ARG A 287 1.61 7.86 18.57
CA ARG A 287 0.59 8.29 17.62
C ARG A 287 -0.22 7.11 17.07
N LYS A 288 -0.24 5.97 17.78
CA LYS A 288 -0.86 4.72 17.29
C LYS A 288 -2.33 4.87 16.87
N THR A 289 -3.06 5.84 17.42
CA THR A 289 -4.46 6.11 17.08
C THR A 289 -4.64 6.96 15.82
N ASP A 290 -3.55 7.46 15.22
CA ASP A 290 -3.57 8.21 13.99
C ASP A 290 -3.54 7.26 12.77
N LEU A 291 -4.44 7.52 11.83
CA LEU A 291 -4.59 6.78 10.59
C LEU A 291 -4.59 7.76 9.41
N LEU A 292 -3.63 7.57 8.51
CA LEU A 292 -3.53 8.27 7.25
C LEU A 292 -4.42 7.61 6.21
N VAL A 293 -5.16 8.41 5.45
CA VAL A 293 -6.19 7.97 4.52
C VAL A 293 -6.01 8.69 3.20
N ALA A 294 -5.91 7.94 2.10
CA ALA A 294 -6.03 8.47 0.74
C ALA A 294 -7.49 8.38 0.31
N CYS A 295 -8.13 9.53 0.10
CA CYS A 295 -9.53 9.66 -0.28
C CYS A 295 -9.56 10.11 -1.74
N MET A 296 -9.82 9.22 -2.69
CA MET A 296 -9.54 9.43 -4.12
C MET A 296 -10.00 10.80 -4.65
N HIS A 297 -11.21 11.24 -4.33
CA HIS A 297 -11.76 12.50 -4.82
C HIS A 297 -11.73 13.64 -3.78
N ASP A 298 -11.05 13.45 -2.65
CA ASP A 298 -11.10 14.36 -1.51
C ASP A 298 -9.76 14.41 -0.74
N GLY A 299 -8.65 14.31 -1.48
CA GLY A 299 -7.28 14.46 -0.98
C GLY A 299 -6.85 13.43 0.06
N PHE A 300 -5.91 13.82 0.91
CA PHE A 300 -5.36 12.98 1.97
C PHE A 300 -5.76 13.51 3.33
N LYS A 301 -6.03 12.60 4.27
CA LYS A 301 -6.48 12.96 5.61
C LYS A 301 -5.70 12.20 6.66
N ILE A 302 -5.42 12.85 7.77
CA ILE A 302 -5.01 12.19 9.00
C ILE A 302 -6.23 12.19 9.90
N THR A 303 -6.64 10.98 10.29
CA THR A 303 -7.79 10.73 11.14
C THR A 303 -7.34 10.15 12.46
N ARG A 304 -8.11 10.32 13.53
CA ARG A 304 -7.82 9.79 14.85
C ARG A 304 -8.96 8.91 15.34
N PHE A 305 -8.64 7.66 15.67
CA PHE A 305 -9.57 6.68 16.24
C PHE A 305 -9.16 6.42 17.69
N SER A 306 -9.68 7.22 18.62
CA SER A 306 -9.39 7.09 20.05
C SER A 306 -10.31 6.09 20.75
N ASP A 307 -9.82 5.44 21.81
CA ASP A 307 -10.60 4.48 22.59
C ASP A 307 -11.82 5.10 23.31
N SER A 308 -11.80 6.41 23.57
CA SER A 308 -12.77 7.11 24.43
C SER A 308 -13.53 8.26 23.76
N GLY A 309 -13.43 8.41 22.44
CA GLY A 309 -14.00 9.53 21.71
C GLY A 309 -14.45 9.16 20.30
N SER A 310 -15.33 9.98 19.72
CA SER A 310 -15.74 9.82 18.33
C SER A 310 -14.53 9.99 17.40
N PRO A 311 -14.43 9.17 16.34
CA PRO A 311 -13.40 9.37 15.33
C PRO A 311 -13.47 10.77 14.71
N THR A 312 -12.32 11.37 14.42
CA THR A 312 -12.23 12.71 13.82
C THR A 312 -11.18 12.80 12.73
N ILE A 313 -11.36 13.75 11.81
CA ILE A 313 -10.30 14.20 10.91
C ILE A 313 -9.51 15.28 11.65
N ILE A 314 -8.19 15.10 11.79
CA ILE A 314 -7.30 16.03 12.50
C ILE A 314 -6.42 16.86 11.58
N LYS A 315 -6.22 16.43 10.32
CA LYS A 315 -5.46 17.17 9.30
C LYS A 315 -5.91 16.75 7.91
N GLU A 316 -5.86 17.68 6.97
CA GLU A 316 -6.16 17.45 5.55
C GLU A 316 -5.02 17.99 4.68
N PHE A 317 -4.80 17.33 3.55
CA PHE A 317 -3.83 17.72 2.53
C PHE A 317 -4.48 17.59 1.15
N THR A 318 -4.77 18.73 0.53
CA THR A 318 -5.57 18.87 -0.70
C THR A 318 -4.82 19.57 -1.83
N GLU A 319 -3.48 19.51 -1.82
CA GLU A 319 -2.63 20.16 -2.83
C GLU A 319 -2.53 19.38 -4.16
N HIS A 320 -2.97 18.12 -4.15
CA HIS A 320 -3.10 17.32 -5.36
C HIS A 320 -4.34 17.74 -6.15
N GLU A 321 -4.23 17.73 -7.48
CA GLU A 321 -5.29 18.16 -8.41
C GLU A 321 -6.07 16.96 -8.99
N SER A 322 -5.70 15.74 -8.59
CA SER A 322 -6.28 14.50 -9.11
C SER A 322 -6.49 13.43 -8.02
N LEU A 323 -6.59 12.16 -8.43
CA LEU A 323 -6.97 11.05 -7.57
C LEU A 323 -5.91 10.76 -6.51
N ALA A 324 -6.26 10.95 -5.24
CA ALA A 324 -5.39 10.62 -4.11
C ALA A 324 -5.24 9.09 -3.96
N TYR A 325 -4.08 8.55 -4.34
CA TYR A 325 -3.83 7.11 -4.40
C TYR A 325 -2.79 6.66 -3.37
N GLY A 326 -1.49 6.83 -3.65
CA GLY A 326 -0.42 6.33 -2.79
C GLY A 326 -0.19 7.22 -1.58
N THR A 327 -0.03 6.61 -0.40
CA THR A 327 0.24 7.35 0.84
C THR A 327 0.96 6.46 1.84
N ASP A 328 1.94 7.02 2.57
CA ASP A 328 2.61 6.32 3.66
C ASP A 328 3.32 7.28 4.62
N TRP A 329 3.57 6.79 5.83
CA TRP A 329 4.30 7.51 6.88
C TRP A 329 5.79 7.19 6.82
N SER A 330 6.63 8.20 7.03
CA SER A 330 8.04 7.96 7.30
C SER A 330 8.22 7.23 8.64
N TYR A 331 9.15 6.28 8.66
CA TYR A 331 9.60 5.59 9.86
C TYR A 331 10.79 6.31 10.54
N ALA A 332 11.29 7.39 9.92
CA ALA A 332 12.37 8.16 10.50
C ALA A 332 11.90 8.80 11.83
N PRO A 333 12.77 8.86 12.85
CA PRO A 333 12.45 9.58 14.08
C PRO A 333 12.04 11.02 13.76
N SER A 334 10.96 11.50 14.39
CA SER A 334 10.57 12.89 14.19
C SER A 334 11.67 13.83 14.68
N SER A 335 12.26 14.59 13.76
CA SER A 335 13.32 15.55 14.07
C SER A 335 12.77 16.90 14.55
N LYS A 336 11.46 17.13 14.45
CA LYS A 336 10.84 18.43 14.75
C LYS A 336 9.82 18.30 15.88
N LYS A 337 10.22 18.74 17.08
CA LYS A 337 9.29 19.28 18.08
C LYS A 337 8.80 20.66 17.62
N THR A 338 8.09 20.74 16.50
CA THR A 338 7.37 21.96 16.09
C THR A 338 6.05 22.01 16.83
N GLY A 339 6.12 22.11 18.15
CA GLY A 339 4.97 22.39 18.99
C GLY A 339 4.79 23.91 19.12
N GLY A 340 3.83 24.48 18.39
CA GLY A 340 3.08 25.59 18.95
C GLY A 340 2.38 25.12 20.24
N GLU A 341 2.09 26.04 21.16
CA GLU A 341 1.38 25.74 22.41
C GLU A 341 0.10 24.92 22.12
N GLY A 342 0.11 23.60 22.37
CA GLY A 342 -1.05 22.71 22.19
C GLY A 342 -0.81 21.40 21.43
N ASN A 343 0.32 21.19 20.73
CA ASN A 343 0.60 19.90 20.08
C ASN A 343 1.35 18.95 21.03
N GLU A 344 0.72 17.85 21.42
CA GLU A 344 1.30 16.83 22.32
C GLU A 344 2.36 15.93 21.67
N TYR A 345 2.46 15.86 20.34
CA TYR A 345 3.33 14.91 19.63
C TYR A 345 4.13 15.56 18.49
N PRO A 346 5.34 15.05 18.18
CA PRO A 346 6.19 15.60 17.13
C PRO A 346 5.69 15.15 15.74
N GLU A 347 5.80 16.02 14.73
CA GLU A 347 5.24 15.78 13.38
C GLU A 347 6.07 14.73 12.62
N SER A 348 5.44 13.93 11.76
CA SER A 348 6.12 12.91 10.95
C SER A 348 6.06 13.27 9.47
N TRP A 349 7.09 12.92 8.71
CA TRP A 349 7.00 13.07 7.25
C TRP A 349 5.94 12.12 6.69
N VAL A 350 5.13 12.64 5.78
CA VAL A 350 4.11 11.93 5.04
C VAL A 350 4.40 12.08 3.55
N GLY A 351 4.43 10.97 2.83
CA GLY A 351 4.53 10.94 1.38
C GLY A 351 3.16 10.69 0.79
N THR A 352 2.76 11.47 -0.21
CA THR A 352 1.48 11.30 -0.92
C THR A 352 1.70 11.43 -2.42
N CYS A 353 1.05 10.58 -3.20
CA CYS A 353 1.06 10.66 -4.66
C CYS A 353 -0.33 10.53 -5.28
N SER A 354 -0.51 11.23 -6.39
CA SER A 354 -1.80 11.35 -7.07
C SER A 354 -1.69 10.92 -8.53
N PHE A 355 -2.78 10.35 -9.04
CA PHE A 355 -2.78 9.58 -10.27
C PHE A 355 -2.64 10.47 -11.51
N TYR A 356 -3.69 11.16 -11.98
CA TYR A 356 -3.64 11.81 -13.31
C TYR A 356 -2.84 13.11 -13.37
N ASP A 357 -2.48 13.72 -12.24
CA ASP A 357 -1.63 14.90 -12.20
C ASP A 357 -0.13 14.57 -12.07
N HIS A 358 0.21 13.28 -11.91
CA HIS A 358 1.58 12.78 -11.81
C HIS A 358 2.36 13.39 -10.64
N ARG A 359 1.67 13.82 -9.57
CA ARG A 359 2.31 14.56 -8.48
C ARG A 359 2.69 13.67 -7.32
N LEU A 360 3.87 13.94 -6.79
CA LEU A 360 4.38 13.42 -5.54
C LEU A 360 4.69 14.58 -4.58
N HIS A 361 4.19 14.50 -3.35
CA HIS A 361 4.49 15.44 -2.27
C HIS A 361 5.06 14.70 -1.05
N VAL A 362 5.92 15.40 -0.32
CA VAL A 362 6.31 15.03 1.05
C VAL A 362 6.04 16.23 1.96
N TRP A 363 5.28 16.03 3.02
CA TRP A 363 4.78 17.08 3.91
C TRP A 363 4.76 16.61 5.37
N SER A 364 4.64 17.56 6.30
CA SER A 364 4.66 17.29 7.73
C SER A 364 3.25 16.96 8.23
N GLY A 365 3.04 15.79 8.85
CA GLY A 365 1.73 15.27 9.27
C GLY A 365 1.62 14.93 10.75
#